data_AF-A0A9P5M899-F1
#
_entry.id   AF-A0A9P5M899-F1
#
_cell.length_a   1.000
_cell.length_b   1.000
_cell.length_c   1.000
_cell.angle_alpha   90.00
_cell.angle_beta   90.00
_cell.angle_gamma   90.00
#
_symmetry.space_group_name_H-M   'P 1'
#
loop_
_entity.id
_entity.type
_entity.pdbx_description
1 polymer ?
#
loop_
_entity_poly.entity_id
_entity_poly.type
_entity_poly.pdbx_seq_one_letter_code
_entity_poly.pdbx_strand_id
1 'polypeptide(L)'
;MSHLTYTNYEGYGQRAKQDLWYSQAVRVGDVIECSGQGGWDRTTEAISPDIVLQIERAFDNVERTLKVAGSKGWEDVFSIRSYHVPADEKSLETMVRCLKKYCPDHQPVWTYLGISRLAREDMKVEIEVRAHVPQDKKA
;
A
#
# COMPACT_ATOMS: atom_id res chain seq x y z
N MET A 1 8.52 6.28 -24.54
CA MET A 1 7.71 6.44 -23.31
C MET A 1 7.07 5.10 -23.00
N SER A 2 6.91 4.74 -21.72
CA SER A 2 6.19 3.51 -21.35
C SER A 2 4.74 3.60 -21.83
N HIS A 3 4.18 2.47 -22.28
CA HIS A 3 2.76 2.37 -22.68
C HIS A 3 1.84 2.13 -21.47
N LEU A 4 2.40 1.92 -20.28
CA LEU A 4 1.67 1.69 -19.04
C LEU A 4 1.22 3.02 -18.42
N THR A 5 0.10 2.97 -17.71
CA THR A 5 -0.43 4.11 -16.96
C THR A 5 0.13 4.10 -15.54
N TYR A 6 0.86 5.16 -15.17
CA TYR A 6 1.39 5.37 -13.83
C TYR A 6 0.57 6.44 -13.11
N THR A 7 0.25 6.17 -11.85
CA THR A 7 -0.69 6.98 -11.08
C THR A 7 -0.05 7.45 -9.78
N ASN A 8 -0.30 8.71 -9.42
CA ASN A 8 0.23 9.37 -8.24
C ASN A 8 -0.86 10.25 -7.62
N TYR A 9 -1.16 10.04 -6.34
CA TYR A 9 -2.07 10.90 -5.61
C TYR A 9 -1.38 12.22 -5.19
N GLU A 10 -2.17 13.27 -4.94
CA GLU A 10 -1.69 14.58 -4.51
C GLU A 10 -0.92 14.53 -3.17
N GLY A 11 0.07 15.41 -3.01
CA GLY A 11 0.92 15.45 -1.81
C GLY A 11 2.10 14.50 -1.95
N TYR A 12 2.23 13.53 -1.05
CA TYR A 12 3.35 12.60 -1.04
C TYR A 12 3.56 11.89 -2.40
N GLY A 13 2.49 11.44 -3.07
CA GLY A 13 2.63 10.71 -4.33
C GLY A 13 3.27 11.53 -5.46
N GLN A 14 2.92 12.80 -5.59
CA GLN A 14 3.54 13.71 -6.56
C GLN A 14 4.98 14.05 -6.20
N ARG A 15 5.29 14.28 -4.91
CA ARG A 15 6.65 14.51 -4.45
C ARG A 15 7.54 13.28 -4.63
N ALA A 16 7.06 12.09 -4.28
CA ALA A 16 7.76 10.83 -4.52
C ALA A 16 8.13 10.65 -6.01
N LYS A 17 7.22 10.99 -6.93
CA LYS A 17 7.52 10.99 -8.37
C LYS A 17 8.63 11.97 -8.74
N GLN A 18 8.59 13.18 -8.20
CA GLN A 18 9.53 14.25 -8.54
C GLN A 18 10.91 14.03 -7.92
N ASP A 19 10.95 13.69 -6.63
CA ASP A 19 12.16 13.74 -5.80
C ASP A 19 12.79 12.35 -5.60
N LEU A 20 11.98 11.28 -5.63
CA LEU A 20 12.42 9.89 -5.42
C LEU A 20 12.33 9.03 -6.68
N TRP A 21 11.80 9.59 -7.77
CA TRP A 21 11.78 8.99 -9.11
C TRP A 21 10.99 7.67 -9.24
N TYR A 22 9.94 7.48 -8.43
CA TYR A 22 9.03 6.34 -8.55
C TYR A 22 7.56 6.77 -8.48
N SER A 23 6.64 5.94 -9.01
CA SER A 23 5.20 6.21 -8.96
C SER A 23 4.50 5.38 -7.88
N GLN A 24 3.38 5.87 -7.36
CA GLN A 24 2.63 5.18 -6.30
C GLN A 24 1.92 3.91 -6.80
N ALA A 25 1.46 3.90 -8.05
CA ALA A 25 0.91 2.71 -8.68
C ALA A 25 1.18 2.69 -10.19
N VAL A 26 1.10 1.49 -10.77
CA VAL A 26 1.06 1.27 -12.21
C VAL A 26 -0.01 0.25 -12.57
N ARG A 27 -0.73 0.48 -13.66
CA ARG A 27 -1.69 -0.48 -14.21
C ARG A 27 -1.04 -1.34 -15.30
N VAL A 28 -1.10 -2.65 -15.14
CA VAL A 28 -0.59 -3.67 -16.06
C VAL A 28 -1.73 -4.63 -16.42
N GLY A 29 -2.40 -4.38 -17.55
CA GLY A 29 -3.56 -5.17 -17.97
C GLY A 29 -4.74 -5.03 -16.99
N ASP A 30 -5.09 -6.16 -16.36
CA ASP A 30 -6.13 -6.26 -15.32
C ASP A 30 -5.54 -6.17 -13.90
N VAL A 31 -4.24 -5.92 -13.75
CA VAL A 31 -3.58 -5.80 -12.44
C VAL A 31 -3.14 -4.37 -12.19
N ILE A 32 -3.32 -3.89 -10.96
CA ILE A 32 -2.69 -2.69 -10.45
C ILE A 32 -1.61 -3.12 -9.46
N GLU A 33 -0.37 -2.76 -9.77
CA GLU A 33 0.77 -2.89 -8.85
C GLU A 33 0.85 -1.61 -8.01
N CYS A 34 0.83 -1.76 -6.69
CA CYS A 34 0.97 -0.66 -5.74
C CYS A 34 2.40 -0.67 -5.16
N SER A 35 3.08 0.47 -5.22
CA SER A 35 4.35 0.65 -4.51
C SER A 35 4.13 0.52 -3.00
N GLY A 36 5.19 0.14 -2.27
CA GLY A 36 5.14 0.00 -0.82
C GLY A 36 4.58 1.25 -0.13
N GLN A 37 3.54 1.08 0.69
CA GLN A 37 2.91 2.14 1.46
C GLN A 37 3.25 1.97 2.95
N GLY A 38 3.74 3.03 3.56
CA GLY A 38 4.05 3.11 4.99
C GLY A 38 3.10 4.03 5.74
N GLY A 39 3.38 4.24 7.02
CA GLY A 39 2.50 4.95 7.95
C GLY A 39 2.54 6.48 7.90
N TRP A 40 2.93 7.08 6.77
CA TRP A 40 3.06 8.54 6.66
C TRP A 40 1.72 9.26 6.49
N ASP A 41 1.66 10.47 7.02
CA ASP A 41 0.65 11.45 6.64
C ASP A 41 0.92 11.94 5.22
N ARG A 42 -0.08 11.86 4.33
CA ARG A 42 0.09 12.16 2.89
C ARG A 42 0.39 13.64 2.60
N THR A 43 0.15 14.54 3.54
CA THR A 43 0.37 15.97 3.39
C THR A 43 1.69 16.39 4.03
N THR A 44 1.85 16.09 5.32
CA THR A 44 2.97 16.52 6.17
C THR A 44 4.15 15.55 6.19
N GLU A 45 3.97 14.31 5.74
CA GLU A 45 4.96 13.21 5.80
C GLU A 45 5.44 12.86 7.22
N ALA A 46 4.71 13.33 8.23
CA ALA A 46 4.92 12.91 9.60
C ALA A 46 4.58 11.42 9.73
N ILE A 47 5.43 10.69 10.45
CA ILE A 47 5.25 9.27 10.74
C ILE A 47 5.13 9.11 12.26
N SER A 48 4.06 8.46 12.71
CA SER A 48 3.84 8.19 14.13
C SER A 48 4.89 7.21 14.66
N PRO A 49 5.42 7.37 15.88
CA PRO A 49 6.28 6.35 16.48
C PRO A 49 5.50 5.08 16.89
N ASP A 50 4.16 5.09 16.90
CA ASP A 50 3.36 3.90 17.20
C ASP A 50 3.13 3.07 15.94
N ILE A 51 3.61 1.82 15.97
CA ILE A 51 3.42 0.83 14.90
C ILE A 51 1.93 0.61 14.57
N VAL A 52 1.03 0.69 15.55
CA VAL A 52 -0.40 0.50 15.32
C VAL A 52 -0.94 1.59 14.39
N LEU A 53 -0.63 2.84 14.73
CA LEU A 53 -1.03 4.00 13.93
C LEU A 53 -0.35 3.99 12.56
N GLN A 54 0.90 3.52 12.47
CA GLN A 54 1.56 3.37 11.18
C GLN A 54 0.89 2.32 10.29
N ILE A 55 0.51 1.16 10.83
CA ILE A 55 -0.18 0.11 10.07
C ILE A 55 -1.54 0.62 9.60
N GLU A 56 -2.34 1.21 10.48
CA GLU A 56 -3.65 1.77 10.11
C GLU A 56 -3.52 2.81 9.00
N ARG A 57 -2.52 3.71 9.11
CA ARG A 57 -2.26 4.73 8.10
C ARG A 57 -1.73 4.12 6.79
N ALA A 58 -0.89 3.10 6.86
CA ALA A 58 -0.41 2.37 5.69
C ALA A 58 -1.57 1.72 4.93
N PHE A 59 -2.55 1.14 5.64
CA PHE A 59 -3.78 0.64 5.03
C PHE A 59 -4.59 1.75 4.34
N ASP A 60 -4.75 2.91 4.97
CA ASP A 60 -5.39 4.08 4.33
C ASP A 60 -4.62 4.58 3.10
N ASN A 61 -3.29 4.51 3.13
CA ASN A 61 -2.43 4.90 2.01
C ASN A 61 -2.56 3.92 0.83
N VAL A 62 -2.62 2.61 1.09
CA VAL A 62 -2.93 1.60 0.08
C VAL A 62 -4.30 1.86 -0.53
N GLU A 63 -5.32 2.02 0.31
CA GLU A 63 -6.70 2.28 -0.11
C GLU A 63 -6.79 3.49 -1.06
N ARG A 64 -6.15 4.59 -0.66
CA ARG A 64 -6.10 5.82 -1.47
C ARG A 64 -5.37 5.57 -2.79
N THR A 65 -4.22 4.93 -2.76
CA THR A 65 -3.38 4.68 -3.94
C THR A 65 -4.14 3.87 -4.98
N LEU A 66 -4.75 2.78 -4.54
CA LEU A 66 -5.54 1.89 -5.36
C LEU A 66 -6.79 2.56 -5.96
N LYS A 67 -7.54 3.33 -5.15
CA LYS A 67 -8.71 4.08 -5.63
C LYS A 67 -8.34 5.14 -6.69
N VAL A 68 -7.23 5.86 -6.50
CA VAL A 68 -6.77 6.83 -7.51
C VAL A 68 -6.32 6.11 -8.79
N ALA A 69 -5.80 4.88 -8.68
CA ALA A 69 -5.45 4.02 -9.81
C ALA A 69 -6.65 3.33 -10.49
N GLY A 70 -7.88 3.58 -10.01
CA GLY A 70 -9.12 3.11 -10.62
C GLY A 70 -9.61 1.74 -10.12
N SER A 71 -9.15 1.28 -8.95
CA SER A 71 -9.75 0.12 -8.28
C SER A 71 -10.80 0.55 -7.24
N LYS A 72 -11.48 -0.43 -6.64
CA LYS A 72 -12.38 -0.26 -5.49
C LYS A 72 -11.64 -0.16 -4.15
N GLY A 73 -10.31 -0.13 -4.16
CA GLY A 73 -9.47 -0.15 -2.96
C GLY A 73 -9.09 -1.58 -2.56
N TRP A 74 -9.11 -1.85 -1.25
CA TRP A 74 -8.78 -3.15 -0.66
C TRP A 74 -9.68 -4.31 -1.10
N GLU A 75 -10.90 -4.03 -1.56
CA GLU A 75 -11.83 -5.03 -2.13
C GLU A 75 -11.21 -5.80 -3.30
N ASP A 76 -10.38 -5.14 -4.12
CA ASP A 76 -9.77 -5.75 -5.30
C ASP A 76 -8.39 -6.38 -5.01
N VAL A 77 -7.87 -6.26 -3.78
CA VAL A 77 -6.52 -6.74 -3.42
C VAL A 77 -6.52 -8.26 -3.30
N PHE A 78 -5.63 -8.92 -4.04
CA PHE A 78 -5.48 -10.38 -3.98
C PHE A 78 -4.14 -10.84 -3.42
N SER A 79 -3.12 -9.98 -3.38
CA SER A 79 -1.77 -10.33 -2.94
C SER A 79 -1.14 -9.21 -2.13
N ILE A 80 -0.52 -9.58 -1.00
CA ILE A 80 0.09 -8.66 -0.04
C ILE A 80 1.49 -9.17 0.35
N ARG A 81 2.46 -8.24 0.37
CA ARG A 81 3.70 -8.39 1.14
C ARG A 81 3.78 -7.28 2.16
N SER A 82 4.10 -7.61 3.41
CA SER A 82 4.33 -6.60 4.44
C SER A 82 5.65 -6.82 5.17
N TYR A 83 6.36 -5.72 5.38
CA TYR A 83 7.70 -5.65 5.93
C TYR A 83 7.67 -4.89 7.24
N HIS A 84 8.24 -5.45 8.32
CA HIS A 84 8.07 -4.93 9.68
C HIS A 84 9.40 -4.78 10.42
N VAL A 85 9.51 -3.69 11.20
CA VAL A 85 10.65 -3.35 12.05
C VAL A 85 10.17 -2.75 13.38
N PRO A 86 10.11 -3.52 14.49
CA PRO A 86 10.29 -4.97 14.56
C PRO A 86 9.08 -5.72 13.98
N ALA A 87 9.31 -6.98 13.61
CA ALA A 87 8.23 -7.93 13.39
C ALA A 87 7.85 -8.59 14.72
N ASP A 88 6.76 -8.16 15.33
CA ASP A 88 6.29 -8.66 16.63
C ASP A 88 4.79 -9.05 16.61
N GLU A 89 4.29 -9.53 17.74
CA GLU A 89 2.89 -9.94 17.90
C GLU A 89 1.94 -8.74 17.71
N LYS A 90 2.32 -7.56 18.21
CA LYS A 90 1.51 -6.34 18.10
C LYS A 90 1.32 -5.93 16.63
N SER A 91 2.38 -5.95 15.82
CA SER A 91 2.31 -5.65 14.39
C SER A 91 1.51 -6.71 13.64
N LEU A 92 1.69 -7.99 13.96
CA LEU A 92 0.94 -9.09 13.36
C LEU A 92 -0.57 -8.99 13.64
N GLU A 93 -0.95 -8.81 14.91
CA GLU A 93 -2.35 -8.67 15.32
C GLU A 93 -3.01 -7.45 14.68
N THR A 94 -2.28 -6.33 14.60
CA THR A 94 -2.79 -5.11 13.95
C THR A 94 -3.01 -5.32 12.45
N MET A 95 -2.07 -5.99 11.76
CA MET A 95 -2.26 -6.37 10.36
C MET A 95 -3.51 -7.23 10.19
N VAL A 96 -3.70 -8.26 11.01
CA VAL A 96 -4.89 -9.14 10.96
C VAL A 96 -6.17 -8.35 11.19
N ARG A 97 -6.18 -7.43 12.16
CA ARG A 97 -7.33 -6.55 12.43
C ARG A 97 -7.66 -5.68 11.21
N CYS A 98 -6.66 -5.08 10.59
CA CYS A 98 -6.88 -4.27 9.38
C CYS A 98 -7.34 -5.13 8.20
N LEU A 99 -6.76 -6.31 7.98
CA LEU A 99 -7.21 -7.21 6.90
C LEU A 99 -8.69 -7.59 7.06
N LYS A 100 -9.12 -7.95 8.28
CA LYS A 100 -10.55 -8.24 8.55
C LYS A 100 -11.46 -7.03 8.31
N LYS A 101 -10.98 -5.82 8.56
CA LYS A 101 -11.73 -4.57 8.36
C LYS A 101 -11.84 -4.17 6.88
N TYR A 102 -10.74 -4.26 6.13
CA TYR A 102 -10.65 -3.75 4.75
C TYR A 102 -10.95 -4.82 3.68
N CYS A 103 -10.80 -6.10 4.02
CA CYS A 103 -11.16 -7.25 3.18
C CYS A 103 -12.17 -8.15 3.93
N PRO A 104 -13.38 -7.66 4.25
CA PRO A 104 -14.35 -8.44 5.01
C PRO A 104 -14.87 -9.67 4.24
N ASP A 105 -14.88 -9.60 2.91
CA ASP A 105 -15.52 -10.59 2.04
C ASP A 105 -14.54 -11.55 1.33
N HIS A 106 -13.23 -11.39 1.54
CA HIS A 106 -12.20 -12.27 0.96
C HIS A 106 -10.91 -12.30 1.79
N GLN A 107 -10.04 -13.28 1.50
CA GLN A 107 -8.73 -13.39 2.15
C GLN A 107 -7.64 -13.36 1.08
N PRO A 108 -6.88 -12.26 0.95
CA PRO A 108 -5.76 -12.19 0.01
C PRO A 108 -4.62 -13.12 0.44
N VAL A 109 -3.81 -13.56 -0.52
CA VAL A 109 -2.54 -14.22 -0.17
C VAL A 109 -1.62 -13.20 0.50
N TRP A 110 -0.97 -13.60 1.58
CA TRP A 110 -0.17 -12.68 2.38
C TRP A 110 1.14 -13.32 2.83
N THR A 111 2.24 -12.60 2.63
CA THR A 111 3.55 -12.91 3.21
C THR A 111 3.95 -11.80 4.19
N TYR A 112 4.27 -12.19 5.42
CA TYR A 112 4.73 -11.32 6.49
C TYR A 112 6.23 -11.48 6.72
N LEU A 113 6.99 -10.40 6.68
CA LEU A 113 8.45 -10.42 6.75
C LEU A 113 8.95 -9.48 7.85
N GLY A 114 9.82 -10.01 8.72
CA GLY A 114 10.70 -9.19 9.56
C GLY A 114 11.96 -8.83 8.80
N ILE A 115 12.31 -7.54 8.79
CA ILE A 115 13.52 -7.03 8.13
C ILE A 115 14.33 -6.16 9.09
N SER A 116 15.55 -5.79 8.70
CA SER A 116 16.44 -5.00 9.55
C SER A 116 16.20 -3.49 9.51
N ARG A 117 15.64 -2.96 8.41
CA ARG A 117 15.35 -1.52 8.24
C ARG A 117 14.41 -1.25 7.07
N LEU A 118 13.75 -0.10 7.09
CA LEU A 118 12.97 0.47 5.98
C LEU A 118 13.66 1.73 5.41
N ALA A 119 13.02 2.42 4.47
CA ALA A 119 13.60 3.57 3.76
C ALA A 119 13.92 4.76 4.68
N ARG A 120 13.15 4.95 5.76
CA ARG A 120 13.40 5.96 6.82
C ARG A 120 13.49 5.27 8.18
N GLU A 121 14.28 5.86 9.09
CA GLU A 121 14.46 5.31 10.45
C GLU A 121 13.17 5.30 11.28
N ASP A 122 12.25 6.23 11.01
CA ASP A 122 10.96 6.33 11.68
C ASP A 122 9.90 5.39 11.09
N MET A 123 10.15 4.75 9.95
CA MET A 123 9.26 3.74 9.37
C MET A 123 9.41 2.39 10.08
N LYS A 124 8.28 1.84 10.51
CA LYS A 124 8.20 0.52 11.16
C LYS A 124 7.42 -0.52 10.36
N VAL A 125 6.66 -0.07 9.35
CA VAL A 125 5.93 -0.94 8.43
C VAL A 125 5.95 -0.39 7.01
N GLU A 126 6.03 -1.28 6.03
CA GLU A 126 5.75 -1.01 4.62
C GLU A 126 4.91 -2.15 4.04
N ILE A 127 3.86 -1.80 3.30
CA ILE A 127 2.87 -2.73 2.75
C ILE A 127 2.81 -2.56 1.23
N GLU A 128 3.18 -3.60 0.51
CA GLU A 128 3.08 -3.68 -0.95
C GLU A 128 1.89 -4.58 -1.32
N VAL A 129 1.08 -4.17 -2.29
CA VAL A 129 -0.10 -4.93 -2.71
C VAL A 129 -0.27 -5.00 -4.21
N ARG A 130 -0.97 -6.04 -4.65
CA ARG A 130 -1.45 -6.20 -6.02
C ARG A 130 -2.98 -6.32 -5.99
N ALA A 131 -3.64 -5.53 -6.83
CA ALA A 131 -5.09 -5.55 -7.00
C ALA A 131 -5.45 -6.06 -8.40
N HIS A 132 -6.52 -6.84 -8.51
CA HIS A 132 -7.03 -7.34 -9.78
C HIS A 132 -8.33 -6.62 -10.12
N VAL A 133 -8.29 -5.80 -11.17
CA VAL A 133 -9.40 -4.99 -11.66
C VAL A 133 -9.59 -5.32 -13.14
N PRO A 134 -10.54 -6.21 -13.49
CA PRO A 134 -10.83 -6.51 -14.88
C PRO A 134 -11.12 -5.24 -15.66
N GLN A 135 -10.53 -5.08 -16.84
CA GLN A 135 -11.03 -4.09 -17.79
C GLN A 135 -12.42 -4.54 -18.25
N ASP A 136 -13.38 -3.60 -18.29
CA ASP A 136 -14.63 -3.85 -18.99
C ASP A 136 -14.25 -4.25 -20.42
N LYS A 137 -14.44 -5.53 -20.74
CA LYS A 137 -14.38 -5.98 -22.13
C LYS A 137 -15.54 -5.27 -22.80
N LYS A 138 -15.25 -4.17 -23.51
CA LYS A 138 -16.20 -3.65 -24.49
C LYS A 138 -16.54 -4.84 -25.40
N ALA A 139 -17.79 -5.26 -25.33
CA ALA A 139 -18.37 -6.28 -26.18
C ALA A 139 -18.21 -5.89 -27.66
#